data_AF-A0A4U1CSL8-F1
#
_entry.id   AF-A0A4U1CSL8-F1
#
_cell.length_a   1.000
_cell.length_b   1.000
_cell.length_c   1.000
_cell.angle_alpha   90.00
_cell.angle_beta   90.00
_cell.angle_gamma   90.00
#
_symmetry.space_group_name_H-M   'P 1'
#
loop_
_entity.id
_entity.type
_entity.pdbx_description
1 polymer ?
#
loop_
_entity_poly.entity_id
_entity_poly.type
_entity_poly.pdbx_seq_one_letter_code
_entity_poly.pdbx_strand_id
1 'polypeptide(L)'
;MRTGIFLALMLGMLNLASVAQQLPTCIEQLNRKSDITTTKFERVITLKGNRTVYEFSITSKRECIHCARGTIFYDGNCNVVASFITSRGFKGFVEDGYTAAELGYLGYPNIKYRPKEDPLPSCIEKVLVNADSLNKAGVSKIVQVRMKDKILYGFEHLIDPKLANCKDCPRSIVYYNADCKPEVTFRVGGIAGVKGNNGYTGTDYNSKQILNILWRTK
;
A
#
# COMPACT_ATOMS: atom_id res chain seq x y z
N MET A 1 -57.91 4.72 17.43
CA MET A 1 -56.90 4.38 16.39
C MET A 1 -55.65 5.24 16.59
N ARG A 2 -54.71 4.84 17.45
CA ARG A 2 -53.52 5.68 17.78
C ARG A 2 -52.27 4.87 18.14
N THR A 3 -52.17 3.64 17.65
CA THR A 3 -51.08 2.69 18.01
C THR A 3 -50.32 2.14 16.81
N GLY A 4 -50.60 2.59 15.58
CA GLY A 4 -49.97 2.07 14.36
C GLY A 4 -48.71 2.79 13.90
N ILE A 5 -48.41 3.99 14.39
CA ILE A 5 -47.36 4.85 13.82
C ILE A 5 -45.98 4.61 14.45
N PHE A 6 -45.91 4.15 15.71
CA PHE A 6 -44.63 3.92 16.39
C PHE A 6 -43.88 2.66 15.92
N LEU A 7 -44.59 1.66 15.38
CA LEU A 7 -43.94 0.43 14.89
C LEU A 7 -43.25 0.61 13.53
N ALA A 8 -43.77 1.51 12.68
CA ALA A 8 -43.20 1.79 11.37
C ALA A 8 -41.89 2.61 11.44
N LEU A 9 -41.74 3.48 12.45
CA LEU A 9 -40.51 4.25 12.65
C LEU A 9 -39.35 3.41 13.20
N MET A 10 -39.63 2.34 13.96
CA MET A 10 -38.59 1.43 14.46
C MET A 10 -38.07 0.46 13.38
N LEU A 11 -38.87 0.12 12.36
CA LEU A 11 -38.39 -0.68 11.23
C LEU A 11 -37.50 0.13 10.25
N GLY A 12 -37.57 1.46 10.27
CA GLY A 12 -36.71 2.32 9.44
C GLY A 12 -35.25 2.42 9.91
N MET A 13 -34.96 2.07 11.18
CA MET A 13 -33.61 2.19 11.76
C MET A 13 -32.78 0.89 11.71
N LEU A 14 -33.35 -0.22 11.24
CA LEU A 14 -32.64 -1.52 11.16
C LEU A 14 -31.87 -1.74 9.84
N ASN A 15 -31.96 -0.82 8.88
CA ASN A 15 -31.23 -0.92 7.59
C ASN A 15 -29.88 -0.17 7.56
N LEU A 16 -29.35 0.27 8.71
CA LEU A 16 -27.97 0.75 8.83
C LEU A 16 -26.98 -0.36 9.24
N ALA A 17 -27.43 -1.61 9.33
CA ALA A 17 -26.58 -2.75 9.63
C ALA A 17 -25.67 -3.08 8.44
N SER A 18 -24.45 -2.52 8.51
CA SER A 18 -23.22 -2.92 7.84
C SER A 18 -23.36 -3.33 6.37
N VAL A 19 -23.28 -2.35 5.47
CA VAL A 19 -22.56 -2.60 4.23
C VAL A 19 -21.14 -2.93 4.67
N ALA A 20 -20.75 -4.21 4.61
CA ALA A 20 -19.36 -4.60 4.77
C ALA A 20 -18.56 -3.75 3.76
N GLN A 21 -17.78 -2.80 4.26
CA GLN A 21 -16.95 -1.98 3.39
C GLN A 21 -16.01 -2.94 2.67
N GLN A 22 -16.20 -3.10 1.36
CA GLN A 22 -15.35 -3.96 0.55
C GLN A 22 -13.96 -3.33 0.52
N LEU A 23 -13.03 -3.93 1.24
CA LEU A 23 -11.66 -3.44 1.36
C LEU A 23 -10.84 -3.94 0.17
N PRO A 24 -9.85 -3.17 -0.30
CA PRO A 24 -8.87 -3.70 -1.24
C PRO A 24 -8.17 -4.93 -0.63
N THR A 25 -7.92 -5.97 -1.43
CA THR A 25 -7.31 -7.22 -0.94
C THR A 25 -5.99 -6.98 -0.20
N CYS A 26 -5.19 -6.00 -0.63
CA CYS A 26 -3.93 -5.69 0.06
C CYS A 26 -4.17 -5.11 1.46
N ILE A 27 -5.25 -4.37 1.68
CA ILE A 27 -5.64 -3.80 2.98
C ILE A 27 -6.18 -4.92 3.88
N GLU A 28 -6.98 -5.82 3.34
CA GLU A 28 -7.49 -6.98 4.09
C GLU A 28 -6.34 -7.81 4.68
N GLN A 29 -5.28 -8.04 3.88
CA GLN A 29 -4.08 -8.79 4.27
C GLN A 29 -3.24 -8.11 5.36
N LEU A 30 -3.45 -6.81 5.64
CA LEU A 30 -2.77 -6.13 6.75
C LEU A 30 -3.37 -6.47 8.11
N ASN A 31 -4.57 -7.06 8.16
CA ASN A 31 -5.11 -7.66 9.37
C ASN A 31 -4.28 -8.89 9.72
N ARG A 32 -3.56 -8.83 10.83
CA ARG A 32 -2.69 -9.93 11.27
C ARG A 32 -2.59 -9.99 12.77
N LYS A 33 -2.48 -11.21 13.28
CA LYS A 33 -2.26 -11.50 14.69
C LYS A 33 -1.07 -12.43 14.82
N SER A 34 -0.11 -12.04 15.65
CA SER A 34 0.95 -12.91 16.17
C SER A 34 0.75 -13.13 17.66
N ASP A 35 1.58 -13.99 18.25
CA ASP A 35 1.55 -14.25 19.69
C ASP A 35 1.81 -13.01 20.54
N ILE A 36 2.42 -11.96 19.96
CA ILE A 36 2.89 -10.79 20.69
C ILE A 36 2.15 -9.52 20.25
N THR A 37 1.75 -9.41 18.98
CA THR A 37 1.18 -8.19 18.40
C THR A 37 -0.04 -8.49 17.51
N THR A 38 -1.06 -7.66 17.61
CA THR A 38 -2.23 -7.67 16.73
C THR A 38 -2.30 -6.36 15.96
N THR A 39 -2.42 -6.44 14.64
CA THR A 39 -2.74 -5.31 13.75
C THR A 39 -4.16 -5.52 13.23
N LYS A 40 -5.04 -4.56 13.52
CA LYS A 40 -6.47 -4.66 13.24
C LYS A 40 -6.95 -3.44 12.48
N PHE A 41 -7.71 -3.67 11.41
CA PHE A 41 -8.43 -2.64 10.69
C PHE A 41 -9.52 -2.02 11.58
N GLU A 42 -9.57 -0.70 11.65
CA GLU A 42 -10.57 0.01 12.43
C GLU A 42 -11.62 0.67 11.54
N ARG A 43 -11.21 1.46 10.55
CA ARG A 43 -12.14 2.18 9.66
C ARG A 43 -11.48 2.76 8.42
N VAL A 44 -12.32 3.15 7.46
CA VAL A 44 -11.94 4.00 6.32
C VAL A 44 -12.15 5.47 6.68
N ILE A 45 -11.19 6.34 6.33
CA ILE A 45 -11.27 7.79 6.47
C ILE A 45 -11.16 8.44 5.09
N THR A 46 -12.15 9.27 4.75
CA THR A 46 -12.10 10.10 3.54
C THR A 46 -11.55 11.48 3.89
N LEU A 47 -10.41 11.82 3.32
CA LEU A 47 -9.74 13.11 3.47
C LEU A 47 -10.15 14.07 2.34
N LYS A 48 -9.70 15.33 2.46
CA LYS A 48 -9.88 16.35 1.42
C LYS A 48 -9.34 15.86 0.07
N GLY A 49 -10.04 16.22 -1.01
CA GLY A 49 -9.72 15.80 -2.37
C GLY A 49 -10.11 14.35 -2.68
N ASN A 50 -11.09 13.79 -1.98
CA ASN A 50 -11.55 12.40 -2.12
C ASN A 50 -10.43 11.35 -1.93
N ARG A 51 -9.39 11.70 -1.16
CA ARG A 51 -8.33 10.75 -0.82
C ARG A 51 -8.84 9.82 0.27
N THR A 52 -8.66 8.53 0.09
CA THR A 52 -9.09 7.51 1.04
C THR A 52 -7.88 6.95 1.78
N VAL A 53 -7.95 6.89 3.11
CA VAL A 53 -6.96 6.22 3.95
C VAL A 53 -7.63 5.19 4.86
N TYR A 54 -6.87 4.15 5.20
CA TYR A 54 -7.33 3.01 5.99
C TYR A 54 -6.61 3.01 7.32
N GLU A 55 -7.37 3.14 8.41
CA GLU A 55 -6.84 3.20 9.77
C GLU A 55 -6.69 1.79 10.36
N PHE A 56 -5.51 1.51 10.91
CA PHE A 56 -5.21 0.27 11.62
C PHE A 56 -4.70 0.55 13.01
N SER A 57 -5.22 -0.16 14.01
CA SER A 57 -4.66 -0.20 15.35
C SER A 57 -3.61 -1.29 15.47
N ILE A 58 -2.58 -1.03 16.26
CA ILE A 58 -1.56 -1.99 16.67
C ILE A 58 -1.63 -2.11 18.19
N THR A 59 -1.90 -3.32 18.66
CA THR A 59 -1.88 -3.67 20.07
C THR A 59 -0.85 -4.77 20.30
N SER A 60 -0.15 -4.73 21.44
CA SER A 60 0.82 -5.76 21.80
C SER A 60 0.64 -6.17 23.26
N LYS A 61 0.95 -7.43 23.57
CA LYS A 61 0.95 -7.97 24.94
C LYS A 61 1.70 -7.04 25.89
N ARG A 62 1.15 -6.83 27.08
CA ARG A 62 1.67 -5.86 28.07
C ARG A 62 3.14 -6.09 28.42
N GLU A 63 3.55 -7.34 28.46
CA GLU A 63 4.92 -7.77 28.80
C GLU A 63 5.97 -7.35 27.76
N CYS A 64 5.57 -7.07 26.52
CA CYS A 64 6.50 -6.62 25.49
C CYS A 64 6.69 -5.09 25.55
N ILE A 65 7.67 -4.64 26.33
CA ILE A 65 8.03 -3.22 26.47
C ILE A 65 8.53 -2.64 25.14
N HIS A 66 9.18 -3.45 24.29
CA HIS A 66 9.75 -3.00 23.02
C HIS A 66 8.79 -3.10 21.83
N CYS A 67 7.60 -3.67 22.02
CA CYS A 67 6.65 -3.82 20.94
C CYS A 67 5.91 -2.51 20.65
N ALA A 68 5.73 -2.25 19.35
CA ALA A 68 4.98 -1.12 18.83
C ALA A 68 3.50 -1.24 19.21
N ARG A 69 2.92 -0.15 19.71
CA ARG A 69 1.48 0.03 19.92
C ARG A 69 1.06 1.39 19.37
N GLY A 70 -0.15 1.51 18.86
CA GLY A 70 -0.64 2.79 18.32
C GLY A 70 -1.38 2.59 17.01
N THR A 71 -1.22 3.54 16.09
CA THR A 71 -2.02 3.58 14.85
C THR A 71 -1.14 3.71 13.63
N ILE A 72 -1.49 3.00 12.56
CA ILE A 72 -0.88 3.15 11.23
C ILE A 72 -1.98 3.42 10.22
N PHE A 73 -1.72 4.33 9.30
CA PHE A 73 -2.60 4.68 8.20
C PHE A 73 -1.99 4.22 6.88
N TYR A 74 -2.82 3.61 6.03
CA TYR A 74 -2.43 3.18 4.69
C TYR A 74 -3.26 3.89 3.62
N ASP A 75 -2.71 4.13 2.45
CA ASP A 75 -3.48 4.51 1.25
C ASP A 75 -4.11 3.27 0.57
N GLY A 76 -4.87 3.48 -0.51
CA GLY A 76 -5.44 2.38 -1.31
C GLY A 76 -4.42 1.50 -2.05
N ASN A 77 -3.16 1.92 -2.11
CA ASN A 77 -2.06 1.14 -2.67
C ASN A 77 -1.28 0.35 -1.60
N CYS A 78 -1.70 0.44 -0.33
CA CYS A 78 -1.06 -0.15 0.84
C CYS A 78 0.31 0.45 1.19
N ASN A 79 0.56 1.71 0.80
CA ASN A 79 1.68 2.48 1.34
C ASN A 79 1.32 3.03 2.71
N VAL A 80 2.29 3.05 3.63
CA VAL A 80 2.11 3.73 4.92
C VAL A 80 2.14 5.23 4.67
N VAL A 81 1.03 5.91 4.93
CA VAL A 81 0.94 7.37 4.78
C VAL A 81 1.14 8.11 6.11
N ALA A 82 0.90 7.44 7.22
CA ALA A 82 1.27 7.94 8.54
C ALA A 82 1.36 6.79 9.56
N SER A 83 2.11 7.02 10.63
CA SER A 83 2.09 6.16 11.80
C SER A 83 2.32 6.95 13.08
N PHE A 84 1.59 6.60 14.13
CA PHE A 84 1.67 7.22 15.45
C PHE A 84 1.83 6.08 16.47
N ILE A 85 3.09 5.73 16.73
CA ILE A 85 3.45 4.51 17.45
C ILE A 85 4.18 4.86 18.75
N THR A 86 3.76 4.19 19.81
CA THR A 86 4.46 4.08 21.09
C THR A 86 5.21 2.74 21.17
N SER A 87 6.51 2.78 21.47
CA SER A 87 7.29 1.60 21.87
C SER A 87 8.17 1.96 23.08
N ARG A 88 9.48 2.14 22.89
CA ARG A 88 10.38 2.74 23.90
C ARG A 88 10.17 4.27 24.07
N GLY A 89 9.26 4.84 23.30
CA GLY A 89 8.91 6.25 23.27
C GLY A 89 7.92 6.51 22.13
N PHE A 90 7.41 7.74 22.06
CA PHE A 90 6.53 8.19 20.98
C PHE A 90 7.33 8.40 19.70
N LYS A 91 6.84 7.84 18.60
CA LYS A 91 7.40 7.96 17.26
C LYS A 91 6.27 8.24 16.28
N GLY A 92 6.29 9.42 15.67
CA GLY A 92 5.38 9.78 14.59
C GLY A 92 6.09 9.75 13.24
N PHE A 93 5.37 9.34 12.21
CA PHE A 93 5.77 9.49 10.81
C PHE A 93 4.55 9.97 10.01
N VAL A 94 4.76 10.91 9.10
CA VAL A 94 3.74 11.37 8.15
C VAL A 94 4.40 11.53 6.78
N GLU A 95 3.80 10.91 5.77
CA GLU A 95 4.23 10.95 4.37
C GLU A 95 3.97 12.32 3.73
N ASP A 96 4.71 12.65 2.68
CA ASP A 96 4.48 13.88 1.90
C ASP A 96 3.04 13.91 1.34
N GLY A 97 2.45 15.11 1.28
CA GLY A 97 1.05 15.30 0.92
C GLY A 97 0.05 14.97 2.04
N TYR A 98 0.51 14.51 3.20
CA TYR A 98 -0.35 14.26 4.38
C TYR A 98 0.00 15.15 5.57
N THR A 99 -0.94 15.29 6.50
CA THR A 99 -0.74 16.02 7.77
C THR A 99 -1.22 15.19 8.96
N ALA A 100 -0.62 15.38 10.14
CA ALA A 100 -1.13 14.72 11.34
C ALA A 100 -2.53 15.22 11.72
N ALA A 101 -2.81 16.50 11.44
CA ALA A 101 -4.09 17.15 11.74
C ALA A 101 -5.26 16.54 10.96
N GLU A 102 -5.10 16.25 9.67
CA GLU A 102 -6.18 15.64 8.87
C GLU A 102 -6.50 14.20 9.31
N LEU A 103 -5.58 13.56 10.05
CA LEU A 103 -5.73 12.23 10.63
C LEU A 103 -6.17 12.26 12.10
N GLY A 104 -6.45 13.45 12.65
CA GLY A 104 -6.90 13.62 14.04
C GLY A 104 -5.81 13.63 15.11
N TYR A 105 -4.52 13.69 14.73
CA TYR A 105 -3.37 13.69 15.64
C TYR A 105 -2.75 15.07 15.80
N LEU A 106 -3.44 15.96 16.51
CA LEU A 106 -2.92 17.28 16.86
C LEU A 106 -1.93 17.16 18.03
N GLY A 107 -0.71 17.65 17.85
CA GLY A 107 0.28 17.73 18.94
C GLY A 107 0.96 16.41 19.31
N TYR A 108 0.92 15.38 18.46
CA TYR A 108 1.67 14.15 18.73
C TYR A 108 3.19 14.45 18.75
N PRO A 109 3.95 14.00 19.76
CA PRO A 109 5.36 14.34 19.88
C PRO A 109 6.23 13.55 18.88
N ASN A 110 7.38 14.11 18.53
CA ASN A 110 8.40 13.46 17.68
C ASN A 110 7.89 12.98 16.32
N ILE A 111 7.01 13.74 15.66
CA ILE A 111 6.59 13.44 14.29
C ILE A 111 7.74 13.77 13.33
N LYS A 112 8.11 12.79 12.51
CA LYS A 112 8.98 12.99 11.35
C LYS A 112 8.11 13.08 10.09
N TYR A 113 8.15 14.23 9.44
CA TYR A 113 7.55 14.40 8.12
C TYR A 113 8.54 13.93 7.06
N ARG A 114 8.08 13.18 6.08
CA ARG A 114 8.92 12.84 4.93
C ARG A 114 9.25 14.12 4.17
N PRO A 115 10.49 14.29 3.69
CA PRO A 115 10.81 15.38 2.77
C PRO A 115 9.91 15.29 1.55
N LYS A 116 9.53 16.45 1.01
CA LYS A 116 8.75 16.54 -0.22
C LYS A 116 9.42 15.73 -1.32
N GLU A 117 8.69 14.81 -1.93
CA GLU A 117 9.22 14.00 -3.02
C GLU A 117 9.24 14.84 -4.31
N ASP A 118 10.22 14.56 -5.17
CA ASP A 118 10.23 15.11 -6.52
C ASP A 118 8.96 14.63 -7.27
N PRO A 119 8.35 15.47 -8.10
CA PRO A 119 7.19 15.06 -8.89
C PRO A 119 7.54 13.82 -9.72
N LEU A 120 6.56 12.93 -9.86
CA LEU A 120 6.74 11.76 -10.70
C LEU A 120 7.05 12.21 -12.13
N PRO A 121 7.88 11.47 -12.88
CA PRO A 121 8.09 11.78 -14.28
C PRO A 121 6.76 11.77 -15.02
N SER A 122 6.53 12.79 -15.85
CA SER A 122 5.22 13.00 -16.51
C SER A 122 4.70 11.79 -17.27
N CYS A 123 5.59 10.96 -17.80
CA CYS A 123 5.24 9.72 -18.48
C CYS A 123 4.70 8.65 -17.53
N ILE A 124 5.24 8.55 -16.31
CA ILE A 124 4.70 7.67 -15.26
C ILE A 124 3.34 8.20 -14.78
N GLU A 125 3.22 9.50 -14.51
CA GLU A 125 1.94 10.12 -14.11
C GLU A 125 0.82 9.84 -15.12
N LYS A 126 1.10 10.02 -16.42
CA LYS A 126 0.15 9.75 -17.51
C LYS A 126 -0.30 8.28 -17.56
N VAL A 127 0.57 7.36 -17.18
CA VAL A 127 0.24 5.93 -17.16
C VAL A 127 -0.63 5.60 -15.95
N LEU A 128 -0.35 6.19 -14.79
CA LEU A 128 -1.12 5.96 -13.56
C LEU A 128 -2.59 6.40 -13.66
N VAL A 129 -2.89 7.42 -14.47
CA VAL A 129 -4.27 7.88 -14.68
C VAL A 129 -5.11 6.96 -15.57
N ASN A 130 -4.50 6.00 -16.26
CA ASN A 130 -5.20 5.10 -17.19
C ASN A 130 -5.21 3.65 -16.67
N ALA A 131 -5.94 3.43 -15.58
CA ALA A 131 -6.05 2.13 -14.91
C ALA A 131 -6.57 1.02 -15.83
N ASP A 132 -7.50 1.32 -16.75
CA ASP A 132 -8.05 0.33 -17.69
C ASP A 132 -6.98 -0.19 -18.65
N SER A 133 -6.11 0.69 -19.15
CA SER A 133 -4.97 0.29 -19.98
C SER A 133 -3.99 -0.57 -19.21
N LEU A 134 -3.73 -0.27 -17.94
CA LEU A 134 -2.86 -1.06 -17.07
C LEU A 134 -3.43 -2.47 -16.84
N ASN A 135 -4.72 -2.55 -16.52
CA ASN A 135 -5.42 -3.81 -16.34
C ASN A 135 -5.40 -4.64 -17.63
N LYS A 136 -5.67 -4.04 -18.79
CA LYS A 136 -5.64 -4.70 -20.09
C LYS A 136 -4.24 -5.21 -20.47
N ALA A 137 -3.20 -4.47 -20.09
CA ALA A 137 -1.81 -4.90 -20.27
C ALA A 137 -1.38 -6.00 -19.29
N GLY A 138 -2.25 -6.39 -18.35
CA GLY A 138 -1.94 -7.40 -17.33
C GLY A 138 -0.99 -6.88 -16.25
N VAL A 139 -0.86 -5.56 -16.08
CA VAL A 139 -0.06 -4.98 -15.00
C VAL A 139 -0.78 -5.21 -13.67
N SER A 140 -0.09 -5.83 -12.73
CA SER A 140 -0.60 -6.08 -11.37
C SER A 140 -0.25 -4.95 -10.41
N LYS A 141 0.91 -4.32 -10.62
CA LYS A 141 1.47 -3.32 -9.70
C LYS A 141 2.52 -2.49 -10.41
N ILE A 142 2.58 -1.20 -10.06
CA ILE A 142 3.66 -0.29 -10.43
C ILE A 142 4.41 0.10 -9.16
N VAL A 143 5.71 -0.15 -9.15
CA VAL A 143 6.58 0.15 -8.00
C VAL A 143 7.64 1.18 -8.37
N GLN A 144 7.83 2.16 -7.50
CA GLN A 144 9.03 2.98 -7.49
C GLN A 144 10.06 2.29 -6.62
N VAL A 145 11.25 2.05 -7.17
CA VAL A 145 12.34 1.39 -6.46
C VAL A 145 13.62 2.20 -6.56
N ARG A 146 14.44 2.11 -5.52
CA ARG A 146 15.86 2.46 -5.61
C ARG A 146 16.65 1.19 -5.86
N MET A 147 17.40 1.18 -6.96
CA MET A 147 18.27 0.08 -7.33
C MET A 147 19.62 0.66 -7.73
N LYS A 148 20.68 0.21 -7.06
CA LYS A 148 21.96 0.92 -7.05
C LYS A 148 21.73 2.38 -6.60
N ASP A 149 22.19 3.34 -7.39
CA ASP A 149 22.07 4.77 -7.20
C ASP A 149 20.90 5.42 -7.97
N LYS A 150 20.08 4.63 -8.68
CA LYS A 150 18.99 5.13 -9.53
C LYS A 150 17.61 4.89 -8.94
N ILE A 151 16.69 5.81 -9.22
CA ILE A 151 15.25 5.62 -9.03
C ILE A 151 14.67 5.06 -10.32
N LEU A 152 14.01 3.90 -10.22
CA LEU A 152 13.41 3.19 -11.34
C LEU A 152 11.95 2.86 -11.06
N TYR A 153 11.19 2.69 -12.15
CA TYR A 153 9.76 2.41 -12.12
C TYR A 153 9.50 1.04 -12.74
N GLY A 154 9.15 0.07 -11.90
CA GLY A 154 8.93 -1.32 -12.29
C GLY A 154 7.46 -1.60 -12.56
N PHE A 155 7.17 -2.21 -13.72
CA PHE A 155 5.84 -2.68 -14.09
C PHE A 155 5.76 -4.19 -13.86
N GLU A 156 5.17 -4.60 -12.74
CA GLU A 156 5.00 -6.00 -12.37
C GLU A 156 3.72 -6.53 -12.97
N HIS A 157 3.83 -7.56 -13.82
CA HIS A 157 2.69 -8.15 -14.52
C HIS A 157 2.14 -9.37 -13.77
N LEU A 158 0.84 -9.62 -13.93
CA LEU A 158 0.20 -10.86 -13.49
C LEU A 158 0.86 -12.05 -14.20
N ILE A 159 0.86 -13.20 -13.52
CA ILE A 159 1.26 -14.46 -14.17
C ILE A 159 0.25 -14.73 -15.28
N ASP A 160 0.73 -15.10 -16.47
CA ASP A 160 -0.15 -15.64 -17.51
C ASP A 160 -1.02 -16.75 -16.90
N PRO A 161 -2.36 -16.68 -16.98
CA PRO A 161 -3.25 -17.71 -16.44
C PRO A 161 -2.91 -19.11 -16.95
N LYS A 162 -2.37 -19.24 -18.17
CA LYS A 162 -1.91 -20.52 -18.74
C LYS A 162 -0.69 -21.08 -18.01
N LEU A 163 0.01 -20.25 -17.24
CA LEU A 163 1.16 -20.58 -16.41
C LEU A 163 0.85 -20.48 -14.91
N ALA A 164 -0.42 -20.32 -14.50
CA ALA A 164 -0.80 -20.11 -13.10
C ALA A 164 -0.35 -21.25 -12.15
N ASN A 165 -0.29 -22.49 -12.66
CA ASN A 165 0.18 -23.66 -11.90
C ASN A 165 1.71 -23.88 -12.00
N CYS A 166 2.42 -22.98 -12.65
CA CYS A 166 3.85 -23.11 -12.88
C CYS A 166 4.63 -22.56 -11.68
N LYS A 167 5.14 -23.47 -10.85
CA LYS A 167 5.93 -23.16 -9.64
C LYS A 167 7.20 -22.33 -9.93
N ASP A 168 7.76 -22.46 -11.14
CA ASP A 168 9.05 -21.88 -11.54
C ASP A 168 8.99 -21.13 -12.88
N CYS A 169 7.85 -20.57 -13.29
CA CYS A 169 7.81 -19.86 -14.57
C CYS A 169 8.56 -18.52 -14.50
N PRO A 170 9.50 -18.26 -15.42
CA PRO A 170 10.25 -17.02 -15.43
C PRO A 170 9.33 -15.86 -15.77
N ARG A 171 9.28 -14.85 -14.90
CA ARG A 171 8.58 -13.58 -15.16
C ARG A 171 9.57 -12.55 -15.65
N SER A 172 9.16 -11.76 -16.64
CA SER A 172 9.95 -10.60 -17.07
C SER A 172 9.40 -9.34 -16.42
N ILE A 173 10.27 -8.57 -15.76
CA ILE A 173 9.93 -7.28 -15.15
C ILE A 173 10.83 -6.24 -15.78
N VAL A 174 10.22 -5.26 -16.45
CA VAL A 174 10.94 -4.12 -17.04
C VAL A 174 10.89 -2.95 -16.06
N TYR A 175 12.05 -2.36 -15.81
CA TYR A 175 12.22 -1.14 -15.03
C TYR A 175 12.59 0.00 -15.95
N TYR A 176 11.88 1.12 -15.81
CA TYR A 176 12.07 2.34 -16.59
C TYR A 176 12.74 3.40 -15.73
N ASN A 177 13.57 4.24 -16.35
CA ASN A 177 14.14 5.43 -15.70
C ASN A 177 13.17 6.63 -15.79
N ALA A 178 13.61 7.80 -15.31
CA ALA A 178 12.80 9.02 -15.30
C ALA A 178 12.40 9.51 -16.72
N ASP A 179 13.18 9.18 -17.75
CA ASP A 179 12.85 9.49 -19.15
C ASP A 179 11.92 8.44 -19.78
N CYS A 180 11.39 7.50 -18.99
CA CYS A 180 10.61 6.35 -19.43
C CYS A 180 11.30 5.48 -20.49
N LYS A 181 12.63 5.43 -20.45
CA LYS A 181 13.40 4.46 -21.24
C LYS A 181 13.61 3.19 -20.42
N PRO A 182 13.50 1.99 -21.03
CA PRO A 182 13.86 0.74 -20.35
C PRO A 182 15.31 0.80 -19.88
N GLU A 183 15.51 0.74 -18.57
CA GLU A 183 16.84 0.72 -17.95
C GLU A 183 17.34 -0.72 -17.82
N VAL A 184 16.47 -1.59 -17.30
CA VAL A 184 16.78 -3.00 -17.04
C VAL A 184 15.54 -3.87 -17.15
N THR A 185 15.73 -5.08 -17.67
CA THR A 185 14.73 -6.15 -17.64
C THR A 185 15.28 -7.31 -16.81
N PHE A 186 14.54 -7.69 -15.77
CA PHE A 186 14.82 -8.88 -14.99
C PHE A 186 13.96 -10.05 -15.42
N ARG A 187 14.58 -11.20 -15.61
CA ARG A 187 13.90 -12.50 -15.63
C ARG A 187 14.00 -13.11 -14.24
N VAL A 188 12.85 -13.34 -13.60
CA VAL A 188 12.72 -13.79 -12.21
C VAL A 188 12.02 -15.14 -12.17
N GLY A 189 12.68 -16.16 -11.66
CA GLY A 189 12.14 -17.52 -11.55
C GLY A 189 12.72 -18.48 -12.59
N GLY A 190 12.37 -19.76 -12.47
CA GLY A 190 12.97 -20.84 -13.26
C GLY A 190 14.27 -21.37 -12.66
N ILE A 191 14.84 -22.39 -13.33
CA ILE A 191 16.12 -23.02 -12.96
C ILE A 191 17.26 -21.99 -12.86
N ALA A 192 17.13 -20.86 -13.57
CA ALA A 192 18.13 -19.81 -13.67
C ALA A 192 18.09 -18.75 -12.55
N GLY A 193 17.11 -18.78 -11.64
CA GLY A 193 16.96 -17.79 -10.57
C GLY A 193 16.59 -16.40 -11.08
N VAL A 194 17.37 -15.37 -10.70
CA VAL A 194 17.15 -13.98 -11.13
C VAL A 194 18.29 -13.51 -12.03
N LYS A 195 17.95 -13.07 -13.25
CA LYS A 195 18.91 -12.53 -14.22
C LYS A 195 18.47 -11.16 -14.72
N GLY A 196 19.36 -10.17 -14.64
CA GLY A 196 19.19 -8.84 -15.23
C GLY A 196 20.02 -8.66 -16.50
N ASN A 197 19.77 -7.58 -17.23
CA ASN A 197 20.60 -7.12 -18.35
C ASN A 197 21.28 -5.77 -18.02
N ASN A 198 21.99 -5.18 -18.98
CA ASN A 198 22.55 -3.82 -18.88
C ASN A 198 23.43 -3.58 -17.62
N GLY A 199 24.21 -4.60 -17.22
CA GLY A 199 25.09 -4.51 -16.05
C GLY A 199 24.36 -4.64 -14.70
N TYR A 200 23.07 -4.99 -14.70
CA TYR A 200 22.33 -5.35 -13.48
C TYR A 200 22.36 -6.85 -13.23
N THR A 201 22.48 -7.21 -11.96
CA THR A 201 22.62 -8.59 -11.46
C THR A 201 21.43 -9.02 -10.63
N GLY A 202 21.30 -10.32 -10.36
CA GLY A 202 20.27 -10.82 -9.44
C GLY A 202 20.37 -10.21 -8.03
N THR A 203 21.58 -9.87 -7.59
CA THR A 203 21.82 -9.16 -6.31
C THR A 203 21.17 -7.78 -6.30
N ASP A 204 21.26 -7.03 -7.40
CA ASP A 204 20.63 -5.70 -7.51
C ASP A 204 19.10 -5.81 -7.40
N TYR A 205 18.51 -6.83 -8.03
CA TYR A 205 17.07 -7.08 -7.92
C TYR A 205 16.64 -7.46 -6.51
N ASN A 206 17.42 -8.30 -5.82
CA ASN A 206 17.09 -8.77 -4.48
C ASN A 206 17.34 -7.71 -3.40
N SER A 207 18.31 -6.81 -3.63
CA SER A 207 18.66 -5.72 -2.71
C SER A 207 17.91 -4.41 -3.00
N LYS A 208 17.09 -4.35 -4.06
CA LYS A 208 16.32 -3.15 -4.39
C LYS A 208 15.45 -2.71 -3.21
N GLN A 209 15.42 -1.41 -2.98
CA GLN A 209 14.54 -0.82 -1.99
C GLN A 209 13.25 -0.38 -2.68
N ILE A 210 12.11 -0.97 -2.31
CA ILE A 210 10.80 -0.44 -2.74
C ILE A 210 10.57 0.86 -1.96
N LEU A 211 10.44 1.96 -2.68
CA LEU A 211 10.16 3.27 -2.10
C LEU A 211 8.66 3.45 -1.93
N ASN A 212 7.92 3.30 -3.03
CA ASN A 212 6.49 3.51 -3.08
C ASN A 212 5.81 2.50 -4.02
N ILE A 213 4.56 2.16 -3.70
CA ILE A 213 3.64 1.47 -4.60
C ILE A 213 2.80 2.55 -5.25
N LEU A 214 3.09 2.87 -6.50
CA LEU A 214 2.43 3.96 -7.21
C LEU A 214 1.01 3.58 -7.65
N TRP A 215 0.82 2.30 -7.98
CA TRP A 215 -0.47 1.76 -8.39
C TRP A 215 -0.52 0.25 -8.18
N ARG A 216 -1.73 -0.27 -7.96
CA ARG A 216 -2.02 -1.69 -7.88
C ARG A 216 -3.36 -1.98 -8.56
N THR A 217 -3.46 -3.13 -9.21
CA THR A 217 -4.75 -3.65 -9.67
C THR A 217 -5.68 -3.82 -8.47
N LYS A 218 -6.94 -3.41 -8.64
CA LYS A 218 -7.98 -3.61 -7.63
C LYS A 218 -8.40 -5.08 -7.58
#